data_AF-A0A5S9M3W7-F1
#
_entry.id   AF-A0A5S9M3W7-F1
#
_cell.length_a   1.000
_cell.length_b   1.000
_cell.length_c   1.000
_cell.angle_alpha   90.00
_cell.angle_beta   90.00
_cell.angle_gamma   90.00
#
_symmetry.space_group_name_H-M   'P 1'
#
loop_
_entity.id
_entity.type
_entity.pdbx_description
1 polymer ?
#
loop_
_entity_poly.entity_id
_entity_poly.type
_entity_poly.pdbx_seq_one_letter_code
_entity_poly.pdbx_strand_id
1 'polypeptide(L)'
;MGIPVINQDNYYSNEIDKVYMSNSQYKKSFLECEAATIAKINGEWQPPSSEALLFGQYVHAWLEGEKAFDSFKMNTPSLFTQKGQLYKQYQLADLMIESINSKR
;
A
#
# COMPACT_ATOMS: atom_id res chain seq x y z
N MET A 1 19.11 -22.94 3.97
CA MET A 1 18.05 -21.93 3.81
C MET A 1 18.61 -20.61 4.30
N GLY A 2 18.94 -19.70 3.38
CA GLY A 2 19.47 -18.38 3.74
C GLY A 2 18.33 -17.40 4.00
N ILE A 3 18.54 -16.46 4.91
CA ILE A 3 17.58 -15.39 5.18
C ILE A 3 17.59 -14.42 3.97
N PRO A 4 16.44 -14.12 3.36
CA PRO A 4 16.37 -13.22 2.20
C PRO A 4 16.73 -11.78 2.58
N VAL A 5 17.46 -11.08 1.70
CA VAL A 5 17.81 -9.66 1.88
C VAL A 5 16.59 -8.80 1.51
N ILE A 6 16.21 -7.89 2.41
CA ILE A 6 15.08 -6.98 2.21
C ILE A 6 15.50 -5.79 1.33
N ASN A 7 14.67 -5.45 0.35
CA ASN A 7 14.75 -4.24 -0.48
C ASN A 7 13.35 -3.64 -0.65
N GLN A 8 13.24 -2.50 -1.35
CA GLN A 8 11.95 -1.81 -1.52
C GLN A 8 10.91 -2.65 -2.28
N ASP A 9 11.35 -3.49 -3.22
CA ASP A 9 10.46 -4.26 -4.08
C ASP A 9 9.90 -5.52 -3.38
N ASN A 10 10.69 -6.12 -2.47
CA ASN A 10 10.31 -7.35 -1.77
C ASN A 10 9.79 -7.13 -0.35
N TYR A 11 9.82 -5.90 0.18
CA TYR A 11 9.41 -5.57 1.55
C TYR A 11 8.00 -6.06 1.91
N TYR A 12 7.06 -6.02 0.94
CA TYR A 12 5.68 -6.47 1.11
C TYR A 12 5.40 -7.86 0.50
N SER A 13 6.44 -8.60 0.12
CA SER A 13 6.28 -9.92 -0.48
C SER A 13 5.95 -10.98 0.56
N ASN A 14 5.16 -11.98 0.15
CA ASN A 14 4.82 -13.12 1.01
C ASN A 14 6.06 -13.89 1.50
N GLU A 15 7.17 -13.87 0.76
CA GLU A 15 8.42 -14.52 1.16
C GLU A 15 9.11 -13.81 2.33
N ILE A 16 9.15 -12.48 2.30
CA ILE A 16 9.66 -11.67 3.41
C ILE A 16 8.72 -11.80 4.61
N ASP A 17 7.41 -11.72 4.38
CA ASP A 17 6.38 -11.85 5.40
C ASP A 17 6.42 -13.19 6.15
N LYS A 18 6.95 -14.27 5.54
CA LYS A 18 7.17 -15.58 6.19
C LYS A 18 8.37 -15.59 7.13
N VAL A 19 9.39 -14.79 6.84
CA VAL A 19 10.68 -14.81 7.56
C VAL A 19 10.77 -13.66 8.57
N TYR A 20 10.15 -12.52 8.26
CA TYR A 20 10.18 -11.30 9.03
C TYR A 20 8.79 -10.92 9.51
N MET A 21 8.60 -10.94 10.84
CA MET A 21 7.35 -10.50 11.45
C MET A 21 7.25 -8.98 11.41
N SER A 22 6.19 -8.45 10.79
CA SER A 22 5.95 -7.00 10.73
C SER A 22 4.95 -6.52 11.80
N ASN A 23 5.01 -5.23 12.12
CA ASN A 23 4.09 -4.62 13.08
C ASN A 23 2.62 -4.71 12.61
N SER A 24 2.37 -4.62 11.31
CA SER A 24 1.03 -4.77 10.72
C SER A 24 0.53 -6.21 10.79
N GLN A 25 1.38 -7.21 10.56
CA GLN A 25 1.03 -8.62 10.75
C GLN A 25 0.62 -8.89 12.19
N TYR A 26 1.43 -8.45 13.17
CA TYR A 26 1.12 -8.66 14.57
C TYR A 26 -0.19 -7.95 14.97
N LYS A 27 -0.26 -6.63 14.77
CA LYS A 27 -1.35 -5.81 15.31
C LYS A 27 -2.69 -6.01 14.61
N LYS A 28 -2.68 -6.14 13.28
CA LYS A 28 -3.91 -6.15 12.47
C LYS A 28 -4.33 -7.52 12.00
N SER A 29 -3.43 -8.51 11.98
CA SER A 29 -3.75 -9.82 11.39
C SER A 29 -3.78 -10.89 12.48
N PHE A 30 -2.65 -11.13 13.17
CA PHE A 30 -2.56 -12.21 14.17
C PHE A 30 -3.51 -12.03 15.35
N LEU A 31 -3.64 -10.80 15.88
CA LEU A 31 -4.55 -10.53 17.00
C LEU A 31 -6.04 -10.60 16.63
N GLU A 32 -6.38 -10.41 15.35
CA GLU A 32 -7.77 -10.52 14.88
C GLU A 32 -8.13 -11.95 14.50
N CYS A 33 -7.30 -12.59 13.69
CA CYS A 33 -7.47 -13.97 13.26
C CYS A 33 -6.14 -14.58 12.77
N GLU A 34 -5.59 -15.50 13.56
CA GLU A 34 -4.36 -16.22 13.24
C GLU A 34 -4.49 -17.03 11.94
N ALA A 35 -5.61 -17.72 11.74
CA ALA A 35 -5.85 -18.56 10.56
C ALA A 35 -5.89 -17.73 9.27
N ALA A 36 -6.57 -16.58 9.28
CA ALA A 36 -6.60 -15.66 8.13
C ALA A 36 -5.21 -15.10 7.82
N THR A 37 -4.40 -14.88 8.85
CA THR A 37 -3.02 -14.38 8.69
C THR A 37 -2.11 -15.41 8.05
N ILE A 38 -2.17 -16.65 8.52
CA ILE A 38 -1.40 -17.75 7.91
C ILE A 38 -1.86 -18.01 6.47
N ALA A 39 -3.17 -17.98 6.19
CA ALA A 39 -3.69 -18.10 4.84
C ALA A 39 -3.18 -16.96 3.92
N LYS A 40 -3.09 -15.72 4.43
CA LYS A 40 -2.51 -14.59 3.71
C LYS A 40 -1.03 -14.79 3.43
N ILE A 41 -0.24 -15.17 4.44
CA ILE A 41 1.19 -15.44 4.33
C ILE A 41 1.47 -16.58 3.34
N ASN A 42 0.61 -17.61 3.31
CA ASN A 42 0.70 -18.71 2.35
C ASN A 42 0.25 -18.32 0.94
N GLY A 43 -0.44 -17.19 0.77
CA GLY A 43 -1.00 -16.75 -0.50
C GLY A 43 -2.32 -17.45 -0.87
N GLU A 44 -2.91 -18.20 0.07
CA GLU A 44 -4.20 -18.89 -0.10
C GLU A 44 -5.38 -17.92 -0.05
N TRP A 45 -5.20 -16.78 0.62
CA TRP A 45 -6.23 -15.76 0.78
C TRP A 45 -5.65 -14.35 0.63
N GLN A 46 -6.31 -13.49 -0.15
CA GLN A 46 -5.94 -12.07 -0.25
C GLN A 46 -7.08 -11.20 0.27
N PRO A 47 -6.84 -10.35 1.29
CA PRO A 47 -7.86 -9.44 1.78
C PRO A 47 -8.17 -8.37 0.71
N PRO A 48 -9.43 -7.93 0.61
CA PRO A 48 -9.79 -6.86 -0.31
C PRO A 48 -9.04 -5.57 0.06
N SER A 49 -8.54 -4.84 -0.95
CA SER A 49 -7.96 -3.52 -0.71
C SER A 49 -9.05 -2.56 -0.27
N SER A 50 -8.87 -1.87 0.84
CA SER A 50 -9.79 -0.80 1.24
C SER A 50 -9.44 0.50 0.54
N GLU A 51 -10.45 1.27 0.15
CA GLU A 51 -10.28 2.60 -0.46
C GLU A 51 -9.44 3.55 0.40
N ALA A 52 -9.59 3.50 1.73
CA ALA A 52 -8.79 4.30 2.66
C ALA A 52 -7.28 3.98 2.64
N LEU A 53 -6.92 2.72 2.35
CA LEU A 53 -5.50 2.32 2.21
C LEU A 53 -4.92 2.85 0.90
N LEU A 54 -5.67 2.75 -0.20
CA LEU A 54 -5.27 3.31 -1.50
C LEU A 54 -5.10 4.83 -1.42
N PHE A 55 -6.00 5.53 -0.74
CA PHE A 55 -5.89 6.96 -0.48
C PHE A 55 -4.59 7.30 0.27
N GLY A 56 -4.29 6.57 1.36
CA GLY A 56 -3.07 6.78 2.13
C GLY A 56 -1.80 6.53 1.31
N GLN A 57 -1.80 5.46 0.51
CA GLN A 57 -0.69 5.13 -0.39
C GLN A 57 -0.45 6.22 -1.45
N TYR A 58 -1.51 6.84 -1.97
CA TYR A 58 -1.40 7.95 -2.92
C TYR A 58 -0.63 9.14 -2.34
N VAL A 59 -0.98 9.58 -1.13
CA VAL A 59 -0.29 10.69 -0.45
C VAL A 59 1.15 10.28 -0.07
N HIS A 60 1.36 9.03 0.34
CA HIS A 60 2.69 8.52 0.67
C HIS A 60 3.62 8.50 -0.55
N ALA A 61 3.14 8.02 -1.70
CA ALA A 61 3.90 8.00 -2.94
C ALA A 61 4.28 9.42 -3.41
N TRP A 62 3.39 10.40 -3.21
CA TRP A 62 3.72 11.80 -3.46
C TRP A 62 4.84 12.33 -2.54
N LEU A 63 4.80 11.99 -1.25
CA LEU A 63 5.84 12.38 -0.28
C LEU A 63 7.20 11.73 -0.56
N GLU A 64 7.20 10.49 -1.05
CA GLU A 64 8.42 9.76 -1.45
C GLU A 64 9.09 10.39 -2.68
N GLY A 65 8.30 11.01 -3.57
CA GLY A 65 8.79 11.84 -4.66
C GLY A 65 8.10 11.55 -6.00
N GLU A 66 8.39 12.39 -6.99
CA GLU A 66 7.72 12.40 -8.30
C GLU A 66 7.81 11.04 -9.03
N LYS A 67 8.98 10.40 -9.01
CA LYS A 67 9.19 9.07 -9.63
C LYS A 67 8.36 7.97 -8.97
N ALA A 68 8.24 7.99 -7.64
CA ALA A 68 7.44 7.02 -6.89
C ALA A 68 5.94 7.23 -7.14
N PHE A 69 5.52 8.49 -7.22
CA PHE A 69 4.16 8.87 -7.53
C PHE A 69 3.71 8.45 -8.94
N ASP A 70 4.56 8.68 -9.96
CA ASP A 70 4.25 8.25 -11.33
C ASP A 70 4.16 6.73 -11.45
N SER A 71 5.10 6.00 -10.82
CA SER A 71 5.07 4.54 -10.76
C SER A 71 3.80 4.04 -10.05
N PHE A 72 3.39 4.68 -8.96
CA PHE A 72 2.17 4.32 -8.22
C PHE A 72 0.90 4.50 -9.07
N LYS A 73 0.81 5.61 -9.83
CA LYS A 73 -0.32 5.86 -10.75
C LYS A 73 -0.39 4.83 -11.86
N MET A 74 0.75 4.40 -12.41
CA MET A 74 0.79 3.36 -13.44
C MET A 74 0.38 1.99 -12.90
N ASN A 75 0.80 1.64 -11.69
CA ASN A 75 0.50 0.35 -11.06
C ASN A 75 -0.93 0.27 -10.49
N THR A 76 -1.63 1.39 -10.36
CA THR A 76 -2.96 1.47 -9.74
C THR A 76 -3.99 2.16 -10.65
N PRO A 77 -4.39 1.54 -11.78
CA PRO A 77 -5.34 2.15 -12.71
C PRO A 77 -6.74 2.33 -12.11
N SER A 78 -7.06 1.64 -11.01
CA SER A 78 -8.34 1.76 -10.28
C SER A 78 -8.57 3.14 -9.63
N LEU A 79 -7.55 4.00 -9.59
CA LEU A 79 -7.67 5.39 -9.13
C LEU A 79 -8.47 6.27 -10.11
N PHE A 80 -8.50 5.87 -11.38
CA PHE A 80 -9.10 6.65 -12.46
C PHE A 80 -10.48 6.11 -12.80
N THR A 81 -11.40 7.03 -13.06
CA THR A 81 -12.67 6.74 -13.72
C THR A 81 -12.41 6.32 -15.17
N GLN A 82 -13.41 5.71 -15.83
CA GLN A 82 -13.34 5.36 -17.25
C GLN A 82 -13.05 6.56 -18.18
N LYS A 83 -13.26 7.79 -17.68
CA LYS A 83 -12.98 9.04 -18.39
C LYS A 83 -11.57 9.59 -18.15
N GLY A 84 -10.72 8.85 -17.42
CA GLY A 84 -9.36 9.26 -17.05
C GLY A 84 -9.29 10.29 -15.92
N GLN A 85 -10.42 10.64 -15.29
CA GLN A 85 -10.45 11.56 -14.15
C GLN A 85 -10.30 10.79 -12.84
N LEU A 86 -9.55 11.33 -11.88
CA LEU A 86 -9.44 10.79 -10.52
C LEU A 86 -10.82 10.78 -9.84
N TYR A 87 -11.15 9.70 -9.12
CA TYR A 87 -12.35 9.69 -8.27
C TYR A 87 -12.30 10.84 -7.25
N LYS A 88 -13.48 11.35 -6.86
CA LYS A 88 -13.60 12.48 -5.92
C LYS A 88 -12.79 12.30 -4.64
N GLN A 89 -12.68 11.07 -4.15
CA GLN A 89 -11.87 10.74 -2.98
C GLN A 89 -10.37 11.02 -3.19
N TYR A 90 -9.83 10.80 -4.38
CA TYR A 90 -8.43 11.09 -4.69
C TYR A 90 -8.21 12.57 -5.03
N GLN A 91 -9.23 13.28 -5.51
CA GLN A 91 -9.18 14.76 -5.63
C GLN A 91 -9.01 15.43 -4.25
N LEU A 92 -9.59 14.84 -3.20
CA LEU A 92 -9.32 15.29 -1.83
C LEU A 92 -7.85 15.05 -1.42
N ALA A 93 -7.22 13.98 -1.93
CA ALA A 93 -5.81 13.72 -1.69
C ALA A 93 -4.93 14.80 -2.34
N ASP A 94 -5.28 15.25 -3.54
CA ASP A 94 -4.60 16.37 -4.21
C ASP A 94 -4.70 17.67 -3.38
N LEU A 95 -5.88 17.97 -2.82
CA LEU A 95 -6.03 19.12 -1.91
C LEU A 95 -5.17 19.00 -0.64
N MET A 96 -5.03 17.79 -0.09
CA MET A 96 -4.13 17.56 1.05
C MET A 96 -2.67 17.80 0.66
N ILE A 97 -2.27 17.28 -0.51
CA ILE A 97 -0.94 17.47 -1.07
C ILE A 97 -0.65 18.96 -1.28
N GLU A 98 -1.59 19.71 -1.87
CA GLU A 98 -1.48 21.15 -2.06
C GLU A 98 -1.31 21.89 -0.73
N SER A 99 -2.09 21.53 0.29
CA SER A 99 -1.97 22.15 1.62
C SER A 99 -0.64 21.82 2.31
N ILE A 100 -0.04 20.66 2.03
CA ILE A 100 1.28 20.30 2.56
C ILE A 100 2.36 21.11 1.82
N ASN A 101 2.24 21.21 0.49
CA ASN A 101 3.18 21.95 -0.35
C ASN A 101 3.16 23.45 -0.05
N SER A 102 1.99 24.03 0.23
CA SER A 102 1.87 25.47 0.55
C SER A 102 2.54 25.87 1.87
N LYS A 103 2.90 24.90 2.72
CA LYS A 103 3.53 25.12 4.03
C LYS A 103 4.99 24.66 4.08
N ARG A 104 5.53 24.19 2.96
CA ARG A 104 6.91 23.72 2.81
C ARG A 104 7.78 24.81 2.21
#